data_AF-A0A7J7RKK9-F1
#
_entry.id   AF-A0A7J7RKK9-F1
#
_cell.length_a   1.000
_cell.length_b   1.000
_cell.length_c   1.000
_cell.angle_alpha   90.00
_cell.angle_beta   90.00
_cell.angle_gamma   90.00
#
_symmetry.space_group_name_H-M   'P 1'
#
loop_
_entity.id
_entity.type
_entity.pdbx_description
1 polymer ?
#
loop_
_entity_poly.entity_id
_entity_poly.type
_entity_poly.pdbx_seq_one_letter_code
_entity_poly.pdbx_strand_id
1 'polypeptide(L)'
;MKQHKKLTQAIQKAREHGLLSYHIPQVEPRDVDFSNTHGAVNATPPAPTLVSGDPWYPWYSWKQPPERELSRLRRLYQGHLREESGPPPAAMPEAEASTDRAGSRNPL
;
A
#
# COMPACT_ATOMS: atom_id res chain seq x y z
N MET A 1 -14.50 41.08 -14.70
CA MET A 1 -13.44 40.07 -14.39
C MET A 1 -13.73 38.64 -14.87
N LYS A 2 -14.99 38.20 -15.09
CA LYS A 2 -15.32 36.81 -15.53
C LYS A 2 -14.64 36.38 -16.84
N GLN A 3 -14.67 37.23 -17.87
CA GLN A 3 -14.06 36.90 -19.17
C GLN A 3 -12.54 36.91 -19.13
N HIS A 4 -11.93 37.84 -18.39
CA HIS A 4 -10.49 37.85 -18.15
C HIS A 4 -10.02 36.51 -17.54
N LYS A 5 -10.72 36.00 -16.52
CA LYS A 5 -10.41 34.69 -15.92
C LYS A 5 -10.48 33.55 -16.94
N LYS A 6 -11.52 33.52 -17.79
CA LYS A 6 -11.66 32.50 -18.85
C LYS A 6 -10.54 32.59 -19.89
N LEU A 7 -10.14 33.80 -20.26
CA LEU A 7 -9.08 34.02 -21.24
C LEU A 7 -7.71 33.60 -20.70
N THR A 8 -7.37 33.94 -19.45
CA THR A 8 -6.13 33.45 -18.81
C THR A 8 -6.07 31.92 -18.75
N GLN A 9 -7.20 31.27 -18.45
CA GLN A 9 -7.31 29.80 -18.49
C GLN A 9 -7.13 29.24 -19.90
N ALA A 10 -7.76 29.85 -20.90
CA ALA A 10 -7.62 29.43 -22.30
C ALA A 10 -6.18 29.61 -22.82
N ILE A 11 -5.50 30.70 -22.42
CA ILE A 11 -4.08 30.94 -22.74
C ILE A 11 -3.21 29.86 -22.11
N GLN A 12 -3.39 29.57 -20.82
CA GLN A 12 -2.62 28.53 -20.12
C GLN A 12 -2.85 27.16 -20.78
N LYS A 13 -4.11 26.83 -21.08
CA LYS A 13 -4.46 25.60 -21.78
C LYS A 13 -3.82 25.54 -23.17
N ALA A 14 -3.83 26.62 -23.93
CA ALA A 14 -3.19 26.68 -25.24
C ALA A 14 -1.66 26.50 -25.14
N ARG A 15 -1.00 27.00 -24.09
CA ARG A 15 0.43 26.74 -23.82
C ARG A 15 0.71 25.29 -23.48
N GLU A 16 -0.11 24.68 -22.62
CA GLU A 16 0.02 23.27 -22.20
C GLU A 16 -0.19 22.28 -23.36
N HIS A 17 -1.05 22.64 -24.31
CA HIS A 17 -1.34 21.82 -25.49
C HIS A 17 -0.44 22.15 -26.68
N GLY A 18 0.55 23.04 -26.52
CA GLY A 18 1.47 23.44 -27.60
C GLY A 18 0.83 24.27 -28.72
N LEU A 19 -0.37 24.82 -28.52
CA LEU A 19 -1.08 25.66 -29.50
C LEU A 19 -0.62 27.13 -29.49
N LEU A 20 -0.01 27.58 -28.38
CA LEU A 20 0.47 28.95 -28.21
C LEU A 20 1.95 28.93 -27.84
N SER A 21 2.78 29.64 -28.62
CA SER A 21 4.22 29.76 -28.35
C SER A 21 4.50 30.66 -27.14
N TYR A 22 5.54 30.30 -26.39
CA TYR A 22 6.07 31.07 -25.26
C TYR A 22 7.53 30.69 -25.00
N HIS A 23 8.24 31.48 -24.20
CA HIS A 23 9.63 31.20 -23.86
C HIS A 23 9.72 30.02 -22.89
N ILE A 24 10.40 28.95 -23.29
CA ILE A 24 10.74 27.80 -22.46
C ILE A 24 12.27 27.81 -22.30
N PRO A 25 12.81 28.02 -21.08
CA PRO A 25 14.25 28.01 -20.88
C PRO A 25 14.83 26.60 -21.04
N GLN A 26 16.07 26.53 -21.49
CA GLN A 26 16.87 25.33 -21.32
C GLN A 26 17.25 25.19 -19.83
N VAL A 27 17.07 23.99 -19.28
CA VAL A 27 17.36 23.68 -17.87
C VAL A 27 18.34 22.53 -17.82
N GLU A 28 19.23 22.56 -16.83
CA GLU A 28 20.20 21.49 -16.61
C GLU A 28 19.52 20.16 -16.25
N PRO A 29 20.14 19.02 -16.58
CA PRO A 29 19.66 17.72 -16.13
C PRO A 29 19.59 17.63 -14.60
N ARG A 30 18.66 16.81 -14.11
CA ARG A 30 18.47 16.60 -12.67
C ARG A 30 19.72 16.02 -12.00
N ASP A 31 20.32 15.01 -12.64
CA ASP A 31 21.43 14.24 -12.11
C ASP A 31 22.64 14.39 -13.04
N VAL A 32 23.84 14.34 -12.46
CA VAL A 32 25.10 14.50 -13.21
C VAL A 32 25.51 13.18 -13.87
N ASP A 33 25.28 12.06 -13.19
CA ASP A 33 25.59 10.72 -13.67
C ASP A 33 24.30 9.95 -13.99
N PHE A 34 24.26 9.30 -15.15
CA PHE A 34 23.12 8.49 -15.61
C PHE A 34 23.37 6.98 -15.47
N SER A 35 24.25 6.59 -14.55
CA SER A 35 24.63 5.20 -14.32
C SER A 35 23.58 4.47 -13.49
N ASN A 36 22.97 3.44 -14.06
CA ASN A 36 21.98 2.60 -13.38
C ASN A 36 22.61 1.32 -12.76
N THR A 37 23.90 1.39 -12.44
CA THR A 37 24.64 0.25 -11.86
C THR A 37 24.35 0.05 -10.38
N HIS A 38 23.81 1.06 -9.70
CA HIS A 38 23.50 0.99 -8.28
C HIS A 38 22.34 0.03 -7.98
N GLY A 39 22.46 -0.76 -6.91
CA GLY A 39 21.47 -1.79 -6.55
C GLY A 39 20.06 -1.27 -6.23
N ALA A 40 19.90 0.03 -5.95
CA ALA A 40 18.57 0.63 -5.71
C ALA A 40 17.70 0.75 -6.98
N VAL A 41 18.33 0.87 -8.15
CA VAL A 41 17.63 0.95 -9.45
C VAL A 41 17.76 -0.35 -10.25
N ASN A 42 18.53 -1.30 -9.73
CA ASN A 42 18.82 -2.57 -10.37
C ASN A 42 18.21 -3.73 -9.59
N ALA A 43 18.18 -4.93 -10.19
CA ALA A 43 17.63 -6.10 -9.51
C ALA A 43 18.50 -6.50 -8.31
N THR A 44 17.93 -6.38 -7.10
CA THR A 44 18.59 -6.88 -5.89
C THR A 44 18.36 -8.40 -5.78
N PRO A 45 19.40 -9.23 -5.60
CA PRO A 45 19.24 -10.67 -5.46
C PRO A 45 18.25 -11.04 -4.34
N PRO A 46 17.33 -11.98 -4.56
CA PRO A 46 16.32 -12.33 -3.58
C PRO A 46 16.95 -13.07 -2.40
N ALA A 47 16.51 -12.74 -1.19
CA ALA A 47 16.91 -13.49 0.00
C ALA A 47 16.29 -14.90 -0.01
N PRO A 48 16.92 -15.90 0.65
CA PRO A 48 16.38 -17.26 0.71
C PRO A 48 14.95 -17.36 1.23
N THR A 49 14.58 -16.54 2.24
CA THR A 49 13.22 -16.49 2.79
C THR A 49 12.20 -16.00 1.77
N LEU A 50 12.60 -15.05 0.90
CA LEU A 50 11.74 -14.59 -0.18
C LEU A 50 11.53 -15.69 -1.24
N VAL A 51 12.55 -16.52 -1.47
CA VAL A 51 12.46 -17.67 -2.40
C VAL A 51 11.59 -18.79 -1.83
N SER A 52 11.66 -19.06 -0.53
CA SER A 52 10.81 -20.07 0.14
C SER A 52 9.38 -19.60 0.41
N GLY A 53 9.12 -18.29 0.32
CA GLY A 53 7.84 -17.68 0.68
C GLY A 53 7.67 -17.50 2.20
N ASP A 54 8.72 -17.76 2.98
CA ASP A 54 8.70 -17.57 4.43
C ASP A 54 8.78 -16.08 4.79
N PRO A 55 8.19 -15.66 5.92
CA PRO A 55 8.43 -14.33 6.46
C PRO A 55 9.91 -14.10 6.72
N TRP A 56 10.35 -12.85 6.58
CA TRP A 56 11.76 -12.48 6.73
C TRP A 56 12.37 -12.92 8.08
N TYR A 57 11.56 -12.89 9.14
CA TYR A 57 11.96 -13.40 10.45
C TYR A 57 11.00 -14.47 10.98
N PRO A 58 11.50 -15.50 11.67
CA PRO A 58 10.67 -16.59 12.17
C PRO A 58 9.64 -16.19 13.23
N TRP A 59 9.77 -15.02 13.86
CA TRP A 59 8.87 -14.53 14.90
C TRP A 59 7.69 -13.71 14.35
N TYR A 60 7.64 -13.47 13.03
CA TYR A 60 6.46 -12.93 12.36
C TYR A 60 5.31 -13.94 12.31
N SER A 61 5.62 -15.23 12.16
CA SER A 61 4.63 -16.30 12.21
C SER A 61 4.17 -16.56 13.64
N TRP A 62 2.87 -16.82 13.82
CA TRP A 62 2.33 -17.29 15.09
C TRP A 62 3.01 -18.60 15.51
N LYS A 63 3.43 -18.67 16.77
CA LYS A 63 4.02 -19.86 17.38
C LYS A 63 3.35 -20.10 18.72
N GLN A 64 2.71 -21.26 18.86
CA GLN A 64 2.12 -21.67 20.13
C GLN A 64 3.22 -21.86 21.19
N PRO A 65 3.21 -21.10 22.30
CA PRO A 65 4.18 -21.30 23.37
C PRO A 65 3.95 -22.64 24.10
N PRO A 66 4.98 -23.18 24.78
CA PRO A 66 4.84 -24.38 25.59
C PRO A 66 3.83 -24.21 26.73
N GLU A 67 3.07 -25.26 27.01
CA GLU A 67 2.01 -25.25 28.03
C GLU A 67 2.51 -24.90 29.45
N ARG A 68 3.76 -25.26 29.76
CA ARG A 68 4.41 -24.90 31.03
C ARG A 68 4.49 -23.38 31.22
N GLU A 69 4.83 -22.64 30.17
CA GLU A 69 4.95 -21.19 30.24
C GLU A 69 3.57 -20.52 30.27
N LEU A 70 2.60 -21.06 29.53
CA LEU A 70 1.19 -20.63 29.61
C LEU A 70 0.65 -20.84 31.03
N SER A 71 0.87 -22.00 31.64
CA SER A 71 0.48 -22.29 33.02
C SER A 71 1.10 -21.32 34.03
N ARG A 72 2.38 -20.96 33.83
CA ARG A 72 3.06 -19.97 34.66
C ARG A 72 2.38 -18.60 34.56
N LEU A 73 2.02 -18.17 33.35
CA LEU A 73 1.30 -16.91 33.11
C LEU A 73 -0.12 -16.92 33.66
N ARG A 74 -0.86 -18.03 33.50
CA ARG A 74 -2.21 -18.20 34.06
C ARG A 74 -2.21 -18.06 35.59
N ARG A 75 -1.19 -18.60 36.25
CA ARG A 75 -1.00 -18.41 37.70
C ARG A 75 -0.63 -16.98 38.06
N LEU A 76 0.22 -16.33 37.26
CA LEU A 76 0.69 -14.97 37.54
C LEU A 76 -0.43 -13.93 37.44
N TYR A 77 -1.34 -14.10 36.48
CA TYR A 77 -2.40 -13.12 36.20
C TYR A 77 -3.79 -13.57 36.68
N GLN A 78 -3.86 -14.54 37.59
CA GLN A 78 -5.12 -15.11 38.07
C GLN A 78 -6.14 -14.02 38.46
N GLY A 79 -7.39 -14.15 37.97
CA GLY A 79 -8.46 -13.16 38.17
C GLY A 79 -8.52 -12.05 37.11
N HIS A 80 -7.51 -11.93 36.24
CA HIS A 80 -7.43 -10.92 35.18
C HIS A 80 -7.16 -11.50 33.78
N LEU A 81 -7.39 -12.80 33.57
CA LEU A 81 -7.22 -13.43 32.26
C LEU A 81 -8.42 -13.21 31.34
N ARG A 82 -8.12 -13.16 30.03
CA ARG A 82 -9.12 -13.24 28.94
C ARG A 82 -9.03 -14.62 28.28
N GLU A 83 -10.03 -14.94 27.45
CA GLU A 83 -10.03 -16.16 26.64
C GLU A 83 -8.81 -16.19 25.69
N GLU A 84 -8.21 -17.37 25.54
CA GLU A 84 -7.04 -17.56 24.69
C GLU A 84 -7.45 -17.58 23.22
N SER A 85 -6.75 -16.78 22.41
CA SER A 85 -6.92 -16.80 20.96
C SER A 85 -5.96 -17.82 20.35
N GLY A 86 -6.48 -18.64 19.44
CA GLY A 86 -5.69 -19.58 18.65
C GLY A 86 -4.82 -18.88 17.59
N PRO A 87 -4.19 -19.66 16.68
CA PRO A 87 -3.48 -19.07 15.55
C PRO A 87 -4.41 -18.14 14.75
N PRO A 88 -3.94 -16.95 14.35
CA PRO A 88 -4.72 -16.08 13.48
C PRO A 88 -5.00 -16.77 12.14
N PRO A 89 -6.11 -16.43 11.46
CA PRO A 89 -6.41 -17.00 10.15
C PRO A 89 -5.28 -16.67 9.17
N ALA A 90 -4.93 -17.64 8.32
CA ALA A 90 -3.81 -17.51 7.37
C ALA A 90 -4.04 -16.43 6.30
N ALA A 91 -5.31 -16.13 6.00
CA ALA A 91 -5.72 -15.06 5.12
C ALA A 91 -6.72 -14.15 5.85
N MET A 92 -6.75 -12.88 5.45
CA MET A 92 -7.79 -11.97 5.90
C MET A 92 -9.16 -12.51 5.45
N PRO A 93 -10.16 -12.56 6.33
CA PRO A 93 -11.49 -12.98 5.93
C PRO A 93 -12.02 -12.00 4.88
N GLU A 94 -12.37 -12.53 3.71
CA GLU A 94 -13.04 -11.77 2.67
C GLU A 94 -14.49 -11.54 3.13
N ALA A 95 -14.80 -10.30 3.51
CA ALA A 95 -16.18 -9.94 3.77
C ALA A 95 -16.93 -10.05 2.45
N GLU A 96 -17.85 -11.02 2.34
CA GLU A 96 -18.74 -11.14 1.19
C GLU A 96 -19.41 -9.78 0.96
N ALA A 97 -18.97 -9.08 -0.08
CA ALA A 97 -19.60 -7.87 -0.53
C ALA A 97 -21.03 -8.24 -0.88
N SER A 98 -21.98 -7.87 -0.01
CA SER A 98 -23.40 -8.16 -0.16
C SER A 98 -23.86 -7.63 -1.51
N THR A 99 -23.90 -8.49 -2.52
CA THR A 99 -24.58 -8.24 -3.78
C THR A 99 -26.08 -8.38 -3.55
N ASP A 100 -26.66 -7.42 -2.83
CA ASP A 100 -28.10 -7.14 -2.95
C ASP A 100 -28.30 -6.33 -4.22
N ARG A 101 -28.32 -7.04 -5.35
CA ARG A 101 -28.79 -6.52 -6.63
C ARG A 101 -29.91 -7.41 -7.16
N ALA A 102 -31.13 -7.19 -6.70
CA ALA A 102 -32.36 -7.35 -7.51
C ALA A 102 -33.58 -6.83 -6.76
N GLY A 103 -33.95 -5.56 -6.98
CA GLY A 103 -35.18 -5.03 -6.39
C GLY A 103 -35.47 -3.57 -6.64
N SER A 104 -35.18 -3.01 -7.82
CA SER A 104 -35.79 -1.73 -8.19
C SER A 104 -36.03 -1.65 -9.69
N ARG A 105 -37.17 -2.20 -10.09
CA ARG A 105 -37.84 -1.87 -11.34
C ARG A 105 -38.82 -0.76 -10.96
N ASN A 106 -38.46 0.50 -11.22
CA ASN A 106 -39.42 1.59 -11.20
C ASN A 106 -39.79 1.95 -12.65
N PRO A 107 -41.08 2.15 -12.95
CA PRO A 107 -41.52 2.63 -14.24
C PRO A 107 -41.42 4.15 -14.29
N LEU A 108 -41.08 4.68 -15.47
CA LEU A 108 -41.66 5.89 -16.09
C LEU A 108 -41.29 5.85 -17.59
#